data_AF-A0A9D4S5H7-F1
#
_entry.id   AF-A0A9D4S5H7-F1
#
_cell.length_a   1.000
_cell.length_b   1.000
_cell.length_c   1.000
_cell.angle_alpha   90.00
_cell.angle_beta   90.00
_cell.angle_gamma   90.00
#
_symmetry.space_group_name_H-M   'P 1'
#
loop_
_entity.id
_entity.type
_entity.pdbx_description
1 polymer ?
#
loop_
_entity_poly.entity_id
_entity_poly.type
_entity_poly.pdbx_seq_one_letter_code
_entity_poly.pdbx_strand_id
1 'polypeptide(L)'
;MTPRRSWQMTRDLLKQVLNFHVTTGRVYRSVLSNDMLVSSLDTPNKIRENIYVRIDTLIYTLDGAIIVTYDHNATNGVIHVIDKVMYPLPTGPITNITAINPNFGTLLYCLQQGQLLETLSGAGPFTVFAPNNAAFDKLPPNALSDLLSNQTALVAVLKYHVIGATYFSQGLNEGDTPTLEGKSVHVTFGTDGLNINNAQIVTADVPATNGVVHEIDTVLFPPN
;
A
#
# COMPACT_ATOMS: atom_id res chain seq x y z
N MET A 1 30.71 -13.63 -12.89
CA MET A 1 29.33 -14.16 -12.83
C MET A 1 28.89 -14.12 -11.39
N THR A 2 28.14 -13.10 -10.98
CA THR A 2 27.59 -12.94 -9.63
C THR A 2 26.42 -13.91 -9.43
N PRO A 3 26.34 -14.64 -8.30
CA PRO A 3 25.28 -15.60 -8.09
C PRO A 3 23.95 -14.86 -7.90
N ARG A 4 23.00 -15.13 -8.80
CA ARG A 4 21.59 -14.68 -8.66
C ARG A 4 21.07 -15.25 -7.34
N ARG A 5 20.70 -14.38 -6.39
CA ARG A 5 19.96 -14.80 -5.18
C ARG A 5 18.74 -15.59 -5.63
N SER A 6 18.72 -16.88 -5.30
CA SER A 6 17.69 -17.84 -5.69
C SER A 6 16.41 -17.58 -4.91
N TRP A 7 15.50 -16.79 -5.46
CA TRP A 7 14.10 -16.82 -5.06
C TRP A 7 13.50 -18.14 -5.54
N GLN A 8 13.70 -19.22 -4.78
CA GLN A 8 12.92 -20.43 -5.00
C GLN A 8 11.56 -20.23 -4.35
N MET A 9 10.58 -19.81 -5.15
CA MET A 9 9.17 -19.89 -4.77
C MET A 9 8.89 -21.37 -4.46
N THR A 10 8.60 -21.68 -3.19
CA THR A 10 8.24 -23.05 -2.81
C THR A 10 6.93 -23.42 -3.50
N ARG A 11 6.69 -24.73 -3.69
CA ARG A 11 5.41 -25.19 -4.24
C ARG A 11 4.22 -24.72 -3.40
N ASP A 12 4.42 -24.63 -2.09
CA ASP A 12 3.41 -24.15 -1.16
C ASP A 12 3.13 -22.65 -1.34
N LEU A 13 4.17 -21.83 -1.49
CA LEU A 13 4.00 -20.40 -1.78
C LEU A 13 3.33 -20.17 -3.14
N LEU A 14 3.73 -20.90 -4.18
CA LEU A 14 3.08 -20.80 -5.49
C LEU A 14 1.60 -21.16 -5.40
N LYS A 15 1.27 -22.25 -4.69
CA LYS A 15 -0.12 -22.66 -4.47
C LYS A 15 -0.91 -21.58 -3.73
N GLN A 16 -0.31 -20.97 -2.72
CA GLN A 16 -0.93 -19.89 -1.96
C GLN A 16 -1.21 -18.67 -2.84
N VAL A 17 -0.22 -18.23 -3.63
CA VAL A 17 -0.38 -17.11 -4.57
C VAL A 17 -1.48 -17.42 -5.58
N LEU A 18 -1.49 -18.60 -6.18
CA LEU A 18 -2.55 -18.98 -7.13
C LEU A 18 -3.95 -19.03 -6.48
N ASN A 19 -4.05 -19.51 -5.24
CA ASN A 19 -5.32 -19.48 -4.50
C ASN A 19 -5.79 -18.05 -4.23
N PHE A 20 -4.87 -17.12 -3.96
CA PHE A 20 -5.20 -15.71 -3.80
C PHE A 20 -5.73 -15.08 -5.10
N HIS A 21 -5.35 -15.61 -6.27
CA HIS A 21 -5.85 -15.15 -7.57
C HIS A 21 -7.24 -15.67 -7.95
N VAL A 22 -7.84 -16.53 -7.10
CA VAL A 22 -9.14 -17.12 -7.38
C VAL A 22 -10.12 -16.67 -6.31
N THR A 23 -11.24 -16.09 -6.74
CA THR A 23 -12.33 -15.67 -5.84
C THR A 23 -13.35 -16.79 -5.62
N THR A 24 -14.08 -16.73 -4.51
CA THR A 24 -15.23 -17.62 -4.30
C THR A 24 -16.44 -17.10 -5.08
N GLY A 25 -16.95 -17.90 -6.02
CA GLY A 25 -18.15 -17.57 -6.81
C GLY A 25 -17.83 -16.96 -8.18
N ARG A 26 -18.86 -16.46 -8.87
CA ARG A 26 -18.72 -15.73 -10.15
C ARG A 26 -18.79 -14.24 -9.87
N VAL A 27 -17.70 -13.52 -10.13
CA VAL A 27 -17.62 -12.07 -9.98
C VAL A 27 -17.49 -11.47 -11.37
N TYR A 28 -18.51 -10.72 -11.79
CA TYR A 28 -18.52 -10.01 -13.08
C TYR A 28 -18.10 -8.55 -12.89
N ARG A 29 -17.63 -7.90 -13.95
CA ARG A 29 -17.30 -6.47 -13.91
C ARG A 29 -18.47 -5.61 -13.42
N SER A 30 -19.70 -5.98 -13.75
CA SER A 30 -20.92 -5.24 -13.42
C SER A 30 -21.19 -5.12 -11.92
N VAL A 31 -20.61 -5.98 -11.09
CA VAL A 31 -20.75 -5.94 -9.63
C VAL A 31 -19.52 -5.35 -8.94
N LEU A 32 -18.48 -4.98 -9.69
CA LEU A 32 -17.29 -4.35 -9.13
C LEU A 32 -17.61 -2.94 -8.65
N SER A 33 -17.18 -2.62 -7.43
CA SER A 33 -17.28 -1.30 -6.83
C SER A 33 -15.97 -0.92 -6.16
N ASN A 34 -15.67 0.38 -6.10
CA ASN A 34 -14.44 0.85 -5.49
C ASN A 34 -14.35 0.44 -4.01
N ASP A 35 -13.18 -0.02 -3.61
CA ASP A 35 -12.82 -0.50 -2.27
C ASP A 35 -13.56 -1.78 -1.81
N MET A 36 -14.14 -2.52 -2.75
CA MET A 36 -14.81 -3.78 -2.43
C MET A 36 -13.79 -4.87 -2.07
N LEU A 37 -14.08 -5.65 -1.02
CA LEU A 37 -13.29 -6.81 -0.65
C LEU A 37 -14.00 -8.09 -1.10
N VAL A 38 -13.32 -8.87 -1.93
CA VAL A 38 -13.82 -10.15 -2.46
C VAL A 38 -13.05 -11.30 -1.84
N SER A 39 -13.75 -12.31 -1.31
CA SER A 39 -13.09 -13.48 -0.72
C SER A 39 -12.29 -14.28 -1.75
N SER A 40 -11.01 -14.52 -1.48
CA SER A 40 -10.16 -15.41 -2.27
C SER A 40 -10.23 -16.85 -1.75
N LEU A 41 -9.65 -17.81 -2.48
CA LEU A 41 -9.45 -19.18 -1.98
C LEU A 41 -8.31 -19.28 -0.96
N ASP A 42 -7.44 -18.27 -0.85
CA ASP A 42 -6.41 -18.17 0.19
C ASP A 42 -7.00 -17.52 1.45
N THR A 43 -7.84 -18.26 2.18
CA THR A 43 -8.48 -17.71 3.39
C THR A 43 -7.46 -17.43 4.50
N PRO A 44 -7.60 -16.33 5.27
CA PRO A 44 -8.69 -15.35 5.26
C PRO A 44 -8.49 -14.17 4.31
N ASN A 45 -7.50 -14.20 3.42
CA ASN A 45 -7.14 -13.08 2.56
C ASN A 45 -8.24 -12.79 1.54
N LYS A 46 -8.54 -11.49 1.39
CA LYS A 46 -9.52 -10.97 0.45
C LYS A 46 -8.80 -10.12 -0.59
N ILE A 47 -9.27 -10.19 -1.82
CA ILE A 47 -8.80 -9.33 -2.89
C ILE A 47 -9.46 -7.98 -2.75
N ARG A 48 -8.69 -6.90 -2.78
CA ARG A 48 -9.23 -5.53 -2.78
C ARG A 48 -9.39 -5.04 -4.21
N GLU A 49 -10.63 -4.68 -4.54
CA GLU A 49 -11.03 -4.11 -5.82
C GLU A 49 -11.00 -2.59 -5.71
N ASN A 50 -10.28 -1.91 -6.58
CA ASN A 50 -10.28 -0.45 -6.65
C ASN A 50 -10.59 0.04 -8.06
N ILE A 51 -11.34 1.15 -8.13
CA ILE A 51 -11.67 1.83 -9.38
C ILE A 51 -11.04 3.22 -9.31
N TYR A 52 -10.09 3.48 -10.21
CA TYR A 52 -9.39 4.76 -10.28
C TYR A 52 -9.74 5.50 -11.56
N VAL A 53 -9.68 6.83 -11.51
CA VAL A 53 -9.78 7.70 -12.69
C VAL A 53 -8.36 8.12 -13.05
N ARG A 54 -7.94 7.81 -14.28
CA ARG A 54 -6.65 8.22 -14.85
C ARG A 54 -6.91 8.88 -16.20
N ILE A 55 -6.64 10.20 -16.29
CA ILE A 55 -6.78 11.00 -17.52
C ILE A 55 -8.10 10.66 -18.25
N ASP A 56 -9.22 10.90 -17.55
CA ASP A 56 -10.60 10.67 -18.03
C ASP A 56 -10.98 9.21 -18.36
N THR A 57 -10.16 8.23 -17.99
CA THR A 57 -10.46 6.80 -18.16
C THR A 57 -10.57 6.11 -16.80
N LEU A 58 -11.57 5.24 -16.65
CA LEU A 58 -11.67 4.34 -15.50
C LEU A 58 -10.75 3.14 -15.68
N ILE A 59 -9.92 2.88 -14.67
CA ILE A 59 -9.15 1.65 -14.54
C ILE A 59 -9.64 0.87 -13.32
N TYR A 60 -9.72 -0.45 -13.48
CA TYR A 60 -10.14 -1.38 -12.44
C TYR A 60 -8.91 -2.18 -12.02
N THR A 61 -8.69 -2.30 -10.72
CA THR A 61 -7.51 -2.98 -10.19
C THR A 61 -7.87 -3.98 -9.09
N LEU A 62 -7.13 -5.09 -9.05
CA LEU A 62 -7.17 -6.14 -8.04
C LEU A 62 -5.87 -6.12 -7.25
N ASP A 63 -5.90 -5.65 -5.99
CA ASP A 63 -4.70 -5.42 -5.17
C ASP A 63 -3.56 -4.71 -5.96
N GLY A 64 -3.96 -3.68 -6.72
CA GLY A 64 -3.08 -2.87 -7.56
C GLY A 64 -2.73 -3.44 -8.94
N ALA A 65 -3.14 -4.67 -9.29
CA ALA A 65 -3.01 -5.24 -10.63
C ALA A 65 -4.15 -4.78 -11.53
N ILE A 66 -3.85 -4.21 -12.71
CA ILE A 66 -4.88 -3.71 -13.64
C ILE A 66 -5.58 -4.88 -14.31
N ILE A 67 -6.91 -4.83 -14.37
CA ILE A 67 -7.70 -5.73 -15.20
C ILE A 67 -7.61 -5.28 -16.67
N VAL A 68 -6.95 -6.08 -17.49
CA VAL A 68 -6.72 -5.86 -18.93
C VAL A 68 -7.95 -6.23 -19.74
N THR A 69 -8.56 -7.38 -19.44
CA THR A 69 -9.80 -7.83 -20.09
C THR A 69 -10.73 -8.48 -19.08
N TYR A 70 -12.03 -8.34 -19.33
CA TYR A 70 -13.09 -8.63 -18.37
C TYR A 70 -13.99 -9.77 -18.85
N ASP A 71 -14.61 -10.47 -17.90
CA ASP A 71 -15.81 -11.28 -18.10
C ASP A 71 -15.69 -12.42 -19.12
N HIS A 72 -14.53 -13.10 -19.19
CA HIS A 72 -14.40 -14.31 -20.01
C HIS A 72 -15.10 -15.48 -19.32
N ASN A 73 -16.26 -15.88 -19.85
CA ASN A 73 -17.03 -16.97 -19.27
C ASN A 73 -16.32 -18.33 -19.46
N ALA A 74 -16.22 -19.08 -18.36
CA ALA A 74 -15.84 -20.49 -18.35
C ALA A 74 -17.03 -21.32 -17.81
N THR A 75 -17.02 -22.64 -18.07
CA THR A 75 -18.11 -23.53 -17.62
C THR A 75 -18.37 -23.43 -16.11
N ASN A 76 -17.32 -23.25 -15.32
CA ASN A 76 -17.35 -23.21 -13.86
C ASN A 76 -17.01 -21.84 -13.26
N GLY A 77 -16.88 -20.77 -14.06
CA GLY A 77 -16.40 -19.49 -13.52
C GLY A 77 -16.37 -18.36 -14.54
N VAL A 78 -15.70 -17.28 -14.13
CA VAL A 78 -15.43 -16.10 -14.96
C VAL A 78 -13.95 -15.79 -14.83
N ILE A 79 -13.29 -15.48 -15.93
CA ILE A 79 -11.87 -15.13 -15.96
C ILE A 79 -11.73 -13.64 -16.28
N HIS A 80 -10.97 -12.95 -15.43
CA HIS A 80 -10.45 -11.61 -15.69
C HIS A 80 -8.96 -11.73 -15.93
N VAL A 81 -8.44 -11.07 -16.97
CA VAL A 81 -7.00 -11.07 -17.25
C VAL A 81 -6.40 -9.85 -16.58
N ILE A 82 -5.39 -10.04 -15.74
CA ILE A 82 -4.66 -8.98 -15.05
C ILE A 82 -3.25 -8.79 -15.62
N ASP A 83 -2.68 -7.61 -15.45
CA ASP A 83 -1.38 -7.21 -16.01
C ASP A 83 -0.16 -7.70 -15.21
N LYS A 84 -0.35 -8.02 -13.92
CA LYS A 84 0.68 -8.53 -13.01
C LYS A 84 0.14 -9.55 -12.04
N VAL A 85 1.03 -10.37 -11.49
CA VAL A 85 0.72 -11.28 -10.37
C VAL A 85 0.45 -10.43 -9.12
N MET A 86 -0.64 -10.73 -8.41
CA MET A 86 -0.97 -10.14 -7.10
C MET A 86 -0.05 -10.72 -6.03
N TYR A 87 1.12 -10.11 -5.89
CA TYR A 87 2.15 -10.43 -4.89
C TYR A 87 2.93 -9.15 -4.55
N PRO A 88 3.31 -8.92 -3.27
CA PRO A 88 3.18 -9.81 -2.11
C PRO A 88 1.75 -10.00 -1.62
N LEU A 89 1.51 -11.07 -0.86
CA LEU A 89 0.20 -11.33 -0.24
C LEU A 89 0.03 -10.44 0.99
N PRO A 90 -1.19 -9.94 1.31
CA PRO A 90 -1.42 -9.20 2.53
C PRO A 90 -1.19 -10.11 3.75
N THR A 91 -0.36 -9.67 4.69
CA THR A 91 0.01 -10.44 5.90
C THR A 91 -0.63 -9.90 7.19
N GLY A 92 -1.51 -8.92 7.07
CA GLY A 92 -2.21 -8.29 8.19
C GLY A 92 -2.57 -6.83 7.91
N PRO A 93 -3.07 -6.10 8.93
CA PRO A 93 -3.33 -4.67 8.81
C PRO A 93 -2.03 -3.89 8.67
N ILE A 94 -2.12 -2.63 8.25
CA ILE A 94 -0.96 -1.74 8.08
C ILE A 94 -0.11 -1.61 9.35
N THR A 95 -0.64 -1.89 10.55
CA THR A 95 0.15 -1.88 11.80
C THR A 95 1.12 -3.04 11.93
N ASN A 96 0.99 -4.09 11.11
CA ASN A 96 1.95 -5.19 11.02
C ASN A 96 3.15 -4.84 10.11
N ILE A 97 3.55 -3.56 10.06
CA ILE A 97 4.59 -3.03 9.17
C ILE A 97 5.91 -3.80 9.22
N THR A 98 6.36 -4.30 10.37
CA THR A 98 7.63 -5.02 10.45
C THR A 98 7.57 -6.43 9.85
N ALA A 99 6.38 -7.04 9.78
CA ALA A 99 6.17 -8.26 9.01
C ALA A 99 6.13 -7.98 7.49
N ILE A 100 5.74 -6.76 7.11
CA ILE A 100 5.80 -6.28 5.72
C ILE A 100 7.25 -6.03 5.30
N ASN A 101 8.00 -5.24 6.09
CA ASN A 101 9.41 -4.96 5.88
C ASN A 101 10.12 -4.76 7.24
N PRO A 102 11.14 -5.57 7.58
CA PRO A 102 11.94 -5.41 8.80
C PRO A 102 12.58 -4.03 8.97
N ASN A 103 12.77 -3.28 7.88
CA ASN A 103 13.31 -1.92 7.89
C ASN A 103 12.30 -0.85 8.35
N PHE A 104 11.12 -1.23 8.84
CA PHE A 104 10.15 -0.30 9.43
C PHE A 104 10.19 -0.26 10.96
N GLY A 105 11.27 -0.74 11.58
CA GLY A 105 11.42 -0.75 13.05
C GLY A 105 11.28 0.63 13.69
N THR A 106 11.93 1.66 13.14
CA THR A 106 11.84 3.03 13.68
C THR A 106 10.43 3.61 13.51
N LEU A 107 9.79 3.36 12.36
CA LEU A 107 8.41 3.79 12.14
C LEU A 107 7.44 3.14 13.14
N LEU A 108 7.59 1.84 13.41
CA LEU A 108 6.77 1.13 14.41
C LEU A 108 6.91 1.76 15.79
N TYR A 109 8.15 2.07 16.19
CA TYR A 109 8.40 2.75 17.46
C TYR A 109 7.71 4.12 17.51
N CYS A 110 7.81 4.93 16.45
CA CYS A 110 7.13 6.21 16.36
C CYS A 110 5.60 6.07 16.44
N LEU A 111 5.01 5.09 15.76
CA LEU A 111 3.56 4.81 15.83
C LEU A 111 3.10 4.41 17.23
N GLN A 112 3.93 3.67 17.97
CA GLN A 112 3.68 3.32 19.37
C GLN A 112 3.69 4.55 20.28
N GLN A 113 4.73 5.39 20.17
CA GLN A 113 4.81 6.64 20.95
C GLN A 113 3.69 7.61 20.57
N GLY A 114 3.36 7.69 19.28
CA GLY A 114 2.25 8.48 18.74
C GLY A 114 0.85 7.96 19.11
N GLN A 115 0.74 6.77 19.71
CA GLN A 115 -0.53 6.09 20.03
C GLN A 115 -1.46 5.91 18.82
N LEU A 116 -0.90 5.74 17.61
CA LEU A 116 -1.68 5.63 16.37
C LEU A 116 -1.95 4.19 15.94
N LEU A 117 -1.38 3.19 16.63
CA LEU A 117 -1.57 1.79 16.27
C LEU A 117 -3.05 1.37 16.30
N GLU A 118 -3.82 1.82 17.28
CA GLU A 118 -5.25 1.47 17.35
C GLU A 118 -6.02 2.09 16.17
N THR A 119 -5.78 3.37 15.89
CA THR A 119 -6.40 4.08 14.75
C THR A 119 -6.08 3.41 13.42
N LEU A 120 -4.82 3.05 13.20
CA LEU A 120 -4.35 2.42 11.96
C LEU A 120 -4.66 0.92 11.88
N SER A 121 -5.06 0.28 12.98
CA SER A 121 -5.58 -1.10 12.96
C SER A 121 -7.09 -1.16 12.67
N GLY A 122 -7.76 -0.01 12.61
CA GLY A 122 -9.18 0.08 12.27
C GLY A 122 -9.50 -0.38 10.84
N ALA A 123 -10.78 -0.30 10.46
CA ALA A 123 -11.29 -0.86 9.21
C ALA A 123 -10.65 -0.29 7.92
N GLY A 124 -10.03 0.89 8.00
CA GLY A 124 -9.51 1.60 6.81
C GLY A 124 -10.66 2.07 5.90
N PRO A 125 -10.39 2.28 4.60
CA PRO A 125 -9.11 2.08 3.91
C PRO A 125 -8.03 3.11 4.24
N PHE A 126 -6.77 2.69 4.21
CA PHE A 126 -5.60 3.58 4.38
C PHE A 126 -4.58 3.42 3.24
N THR A 127 -3.85 4.50 2.98
CA THR A 127 -2.58 4.48 2.23
C THR A 127 -1.52 5.05 3.14
N VAL A 128 -0.46 4.28 3.41
CA VAL A 128 0.65 4.72 4.26
C VAL A 128 1.90 4.86 3.43
N PHE A 129 2.47 6.06 3.41
CA PHE A 129 3.83 6.28 2.92
C PHE A 129 4.79 5.98 4.07
N ALA A 130 5.36 4.78 4.10
CA ALA A 130 6.14 4.28 5.23
C ALA A 130 7.64 4.59 5.06
N PRO A 131 8.22 5.53 5.83
CA PRO A 131 9.65 5.76 5.81
C PRO A 131 10.40 4.54 6.36
N ASN A 132 11.38 4.04 5.62
CA ASN A 132 12.27 3.00 6.10
C ASN A 132 13.32 3.54 7.08
N ASN A 133 14.06 2.67 7.76
CA ASN A 133 15.07 3.08 8.74
C ASN A 133 16.11 4.05 8.13
N ALA A 134 16.50 3.84 6.87
CA ALA A 134 17.43 4.75 6.18
C ALA A 134 16.85 6.15 5.95
N ALA A 135 15.52 6.28 5.80
CA ALA A 135 14.83 7.56 5.76
C ALA A 135 14.95 8.32 7.09
N PHE A 136 14.86 7.61 8.22
CA PHE A 136 15.08 8.20 9.54
C PHE A 136 16.54 8.55 9.78
N ASP A 137 17.49 7.76 9.25
CA ASP A 137 18.92 8.05 9.35
C ASP A 137 19.34 9.32 8.60
N LYS A 138 18.55 9.76 7.60
CA LYS A 138 18.74 11.03 6.90
C LYS A 138 18.31 12.26 7.71
N LEU A 139 17.60 12.08 8.81
CA LEU A 139 17.16 13.20 9.63
C LEU A 139 18.36 13.92 10.26
N PRO A 140 18.29 15.26 10.44
CA PRO A 140 19.30 15.99 11.17
C PRO A 140 19.52 15.40 12.57
N PRO A 141 20.73 15.56 13.15
CA PRO A 141 20.98 15.17 14.53
C PRO A 141 19.90 15.72 15.46
N ASN A 142 19.42 14.89 16.38
CA ASN A 142 18.36 15.18 17.35
C ASN A 142 16.94 15.39 16.78
N ALA A 143 16.73 15.49 15.46
CA ALA A 143 15.39 15.75 14.92
C ALA A 143 14.38 14.66 15.30
N LEU A 144 14.79 13.39 15.30
CA LEU A 144 13.95 12.29 15.76
C LEU A 144 13.65 12.37 17.27
N SER A 145 14.66 12.66 18.10
CA SER A 145 14.44 12.79 19.55
C SER A 145 13.55 13.97 19.90
N ASP A 146 13.71 15.10 19.19
CA ASP A 146 12.90 16.30 19.36
C ASP A 146 11.45 15.99 18.98
N LEU A 147 11.24 15.27 17.87
CA LEU A 147 9.92 14.82 17.45
C LEU A 147 9.28 13.88 18.49
N LEU A 148 10.03 12.90 19.00
CA LEU A 148 9.56 11.97 20.04
C LEU A 148 9.24 12.68 21.37
N SER A 149 9.89 13.80 21.66
CA SER A 149 9.62 14.62 22.86
C SER A 149 8.36 15.49 22.72
N ASN A 150 7.87 15.70 21.50
CA ASN A 150 6.71 16.53 21.21
C ASN A 150 5.59 15.69 20.59
N GLN A 151 4.70 15.18 21.44
CA GLN A 151 3.59 14.32 21.03
C GLN A 151 2.73 14.91 19.91
N THR A 152 2.40 16.21 20.01
CA THR A 152 1.56 16.88 19.01
C THR A 152 2.24 16.89 17.65
N ALA A 153 3.54 17.22 17.61
CA ALA A 153 4.32 17.21 16.37
C ALA A 153 4.48 15.79 15.82
N LEU A 154 4.76 14.80 16.67
CA LEU A 154 4.87 13.40 16.27
C LEU A 154 3.59 12.90 15.62
N VAL A 155 2.44 13.14 16.24
CA VAL A 155 1.13 12.73 15.70
C VAL A 155 0.83 13.44 14.37
N ALA A 156 1.13 14.73 14.26
CA ALA A 156 0.96 15.47 13.01
C ALA A 156 1.82 14.88 11.88
N VAL A 157 3.11 14.66 12.14
CA VAL A 157 4.03 14.04 11.17
C VAL A 157 3.55 12.64 10.76
N LEU A 158 3.17 11.80 11.72
CA LEU A 158 2.70 10.45 11.40
C LEU A 158 1.41 10.45 10.60
N LYS A 159 0.44 11.31 10.94
CA LYS A 159 -0.81 11.46 10.16
C LYS A 159 -0.58 12.01 8.76
N TYR A 160 0.46 12.82 8.57
CA TYR A 160 0.83 13.38 7.27
C TYR A 160 1.38 12.31 6.30
N HIS A 161 1.82 11.16 6.82
CA HIS A 161 2.20 10.01 6.01
C HIS A 161 1.00 9.13 5.61
N VAL A 162 -0.22 9.46 6.05
CA VAL A 162 -1.40 8.60 5.87
C VAL A 162 -2.49 9.32 5.09
N ILE A 163 -3.05 8.64 4.08
CA ILE A 163 -4.26 9.06 3.38
C ILE A 163 -5.42 8.14 3.79
N GLY A 164 -6.61 8.73 3.97
CA GLY A 164 -7.85 8.01 4.31
C GLY A 164 -8.55 7.36 3.11
N ALA A 165 -7.79 6.71 2.23
CA ALA A 165 -8.26 5.97 1.06
C ALA A 165 -7.20 4.94 0.66
N THR A 166 -7.54 3.92 -0.14
CA THR A 166 -6.56 3.00 -0.71
C THR A 166 -6.18 3.44 -2.12
N TYR A 167 -4.96 3.95 -2.25
CA TYR A 167 -4.34 4.33 -3.50
C TYR A 167 -3.12 3.45 -3.72
N PHE A 168 -3.29 2.38 -4.49
CA PHE A 168 -2.17 1.77 -5.19
C PHE A 168 -1.58 2.80 -6.18
N SER A 169 -0.40 2.52 -6.71
CA SER A 169 0.32 3.41 -7.63
C SER A 169 -0.53 3.84 -8.83
N GLN A 170 -1.42 2.96 -9.30
CA GLN A 170 -2.36 3.24 -10.39
C GLN A 170 -3.45 4.25 -10.03
N GLY A 171 -3.75 4.40 -8.74
CA GLY A 171 -4.73 5.35 -8.22
C GLY A 171 -4.15 6.69 -7.78
N LEU A 172 -2.83 6.83 -7.76
CA LEU A 172 -2.15 8.08 -7.47
C LEU A 172 -2.08 8.91 -8.75
N ASN A 173 -2.58 10.15 -8.69
CA ASN A 173 -2.54 11.12 -9.79
C ASN A 173 -1.60 12.27 -9.42
N GLU A 174 -1.04 12.96 -10.42
CA GLU A 174 -0.23 14.17 -10.17
C GLU A 174 -1.04 15.24 -9.45
N GLY A 175 -0.38 15.92 -8.51
CA GLY A 175 -0.96 17.02 -7.75
C GLY A 175 -1.19 16.69 -6.28
N ASP A 176 -2.03 17.51 -5.65
CA ASP A 176 -2.20 17.49 -4.20
C ASP A 176 -3.21 16.43 -3.75
N THR A 177 -2.80 15.59 -2.82
CA THR A 177 -3.64 14.55 -2.19
C THR A 177 -3.75 14.80 -0.68
N PRO A 178 -4.96 14.95 -0.12
CA PRO A 178 -5.15 15.26 1.29
C PRO A 178 -4.77 14.09 2.20
N THR A 179 -4.09 14.41 3.31
CA THR A 179 -3.68 13.42 4.33
C THR A 179 -4.61 13.43 5.54
N LEU A 180 -4.44 12.50 6.47
CA LEU A 180 -5.14 12.49 7.76
C LEU A 180 -4.71 13.60 8.72
N GLU A 181 -3.60 14.29 8.45
CA GLU A 181 -3.20 15.49 9.21
C GLU A 181 -4.05 16.71 8.82
N GLY A 182 -4.55 16.73 7.57
CA GLY A 182 -5.37 17.79 7.01
C GLY A 182 -4.67 18.55 5.88
N LYS A 183 -3.34 18.65 5.90
CA LYS A 183 -2.54 19.18 4.78
C LYS A 183 -2.36 18.12 3.70
N SER A 184 -2.10 18.55 2.47
CA SER A 184 -1.89 17.65 1.33
C SER A 184 -0.42 17.29 1.16
N VAL A 185 -0.16 16.08 0.66
CA VAL A 185 1.09 15.71 0.00
C VAL A 185 0.98 15.97 -1.50
N HIS A 186 2.08 16.29 -2.14
CA HIS A 186 2.16 16.54 -3.57
C HIS A 186 2.74 15.33 -4.29
N VAL A 187 1.95 14.71 -5.15
CA VAL A 187 2.36 13.52 -5.92
C VAL A 187 2.95 13.97 -7.26
N THR A 188 4.12 13.46 -7.60
CA THR A 188 4.79 13.73 -8.90
C THR A 188 5.33 12.45 -9.52
N PHE A 189 5.39 12.40 -10.86
CA PHE A 189 6.03 11.32 -11.59
C PHE A 189 7.35 11.82 -12.15
N GLY A 190 8.44 11.42 -11.50
CA GLY A 190 9.80 11.70 -11.95
C GLY A 190 10.34 10.63 -12.90
N THR A 191 11.56 10.85 -13.37
CA THR A 191 12.32 9.87 -14.16
C THR A 191 12.58 8.57 -13.40
N ASP A 192 12.72 8.68 -12.08
CA ASP A 192 13.04 7.56 -11.18
C ASP A 192 11.80 6.92 -10.54
N GLY A 193 10.60 7.31 -10.98
CA GLY A 193 9.32 6.78 -10.51
C GLY A 193 8.47 7.81 -9.76
N LEU A 194 7.59 7.30 -8.90
CA LEU A 194 6.61 8.09 -8.16
C LEU A 194 7.24 8.71 -6.92
N ASN A 195 7.05 10.02 -6.74
CA ASN A 195 7.53 10.77 -5.59
C ASN A 195 6.36 11.40 -4.83
N ILE A 196 6.50 11.44 -3.51
CA ILE A 196 5.57 12.08 -2.58
C ILE A 196 6.31 13.23 -1.92
N ASN A 197 5.93 14.46 -2.24
CA ASN A 197 6.76 15.65 -2.05
C ASN A 197 8.16 15.42 -2.65
N ASN A 198 9.19 15.41 -1.80
CA ASN A 198 10.58 15.13 -2.18
C ASN A 198 11.04 13.71 -1.82
N ALA A 199 10.13 12.86 -1.32
CA ALA A 199 10.44 11.49 -0.95
C ALA A 199 10.18 10.54 -2.12
N GLN A 200 11.17 9.72 -2.46
CA GLN A 200 11.01 8.72 -3.51
C GLN A 200 10.36 7.45 -2.93
N ILE A 201 9.43 6.86 -3.68
CA ILE A 201 8.90 5.54 -3.35
C ILE A 201 9.94 4.48 -3.77
N VAL A 202 10.44 3.73 -2.79
CA VAL A 202 11.42 2.64 -2.98
C VAL A 202 10.72 1.33 -3.34
N THR A 203 9.65 1.02 -2.62
CA THR A 203 8.83 -0.17 -2.82
C THR A 203 7.37 0.27 -2.82
N ALA A 204 6.70 0.15 -3.97
CA ALA A 204 5.30 0.53 -4.11
C ALA A 204 4.36 -0.68 -3.95
N ASP A 205 3.07 -0.39 -3.76
CA ASP A 205 1.96 -1.35 -3.91
C ASP A 205 2.05 -2.55 -2.96
N VAL A 206 2.44 -2.34 -1.70
CA VAL A 206 2.49 -3.43 -0.72
C VAL A 206 1.13 -3.56 -0.03
N PRO A 207 0.33 -4.60 -0.32
CA PRO A 207 -1.03 -4.69 0.20
C PRO A 207 -1.06 -5.01 1.70
N ALA A 208 -2.04 -4.44 2.38
CA ALA A 208 -2.42 -4.75 3.75
C ALA A 208 -3.93 -5.00 3.82
N THR A 209 -4.40 -5.71 4.85
CA THR A 209 -5.82 -6.09 4.94
C THR A 209 -6.77 -4.88 5.00
N ASN A 210 -6.30 -3.73 5.49
CA ASN A 210 -7.04 -2.48 5.60
C ASN A 210 -6.45 -1.34 4.77
N GLY A 211 -5.60 -1.62 3.78
CA GLY A 211 -4.98 -0.57 2.99
C GLY A 211 -3.82 -0.99 2.10
N VAL A 212 -2.94 -0.04 1.81
CA VAL A 212 -1.70 -0.24 1.05
C VAL A 212 -0.57 0.55 1.69
N VAL A 213 0.64 0.01 1.60
CA VAL A 213 1.87 0.62 2.07
C VAL A 213 2.78 0.89 0.87
N HIS A 214 3.31 2.11 0.81
CA HIS A 214 4.38 2.49 -0.10
C HIS A 214 5.61 2.86 0.74
N GLU A 215 6.69 2.11 0.59
CA GLU A 215 7.95 2.41 1.24
C GLU A 215 8.56 3.68 0.63
N ILE A 216 8.90 4.66 1.46
CA ILE A 216 9.56 5.89 1.04
C ILE A 216 10.96 6.02 1.66
N ASP A 217 11.82 6.74 0.97
CA ASP A 217 13.22 6.92 1.35
C ASP A 217 13.50 8.15 2.23
N THR A 218 12.47 8.97 2.51
CA THR A 218 12.61 10.25 3.22
C THR A 218 11.37 10.49 4.08
N VAL A 219 11.55 11.00 5.30
CA VAL A 219 10.43 11.34 6.21
C VAL A 219 9.71 12.60 5.71
N LEU A 220 8.39 12.54 5.62
CA LEU A 220 7.53 13.65 5.24
C LEU A 220 7.23 14.55 6.45
N PHE A 221 7.31 15.86 6.24
CA PHE A 221 6.90 16.85 7.23
C PHE A 221 5.76 17.69 6.67
N PRO A 222 4.70 17.97 7.45
CA PRO A 222 3.66 18.90 7.04
C PRO A 222 4.29 20.27 6.70
N PRO A 223 3.83 20.96 5.65
CA PRO A 223 4.30 22.32 5.38
C PRO A 223 3.92 23.22 6.56
N ASN A 224 4.68 24.30 6.83
CA ASN A 224 4.37 25.23 7.93
C ASN A 224 3.06 25.98 7.68
#